data_AF-A0A820XFG8-F1
#
_entry.id   AF-A0A820XFG8-F1
#
_cell.length_a   1.000
_cell.length_b   1.000
_cell.length_c   1.000
_cell.angle_alpha   90.00
_cell.angle_beta   90.00
_cell.angle_gamma   90.00
#
_symmetry.space_group_name_H-M   'P 1'
#
loop_
_entity.id
_entity.type
_entity.pdbx_description
1 polymer ?
#
loop_
_entity_poly.entity_id
_entity_poly.type
_entity_poly.pdbx_seq_one_letter_code
_entity_poly.pdbx_strand_id
1 'polypeptide(L)'
;FRTISLIKNSLTVYWSQPFHLVFIELLNKIYYLAIIQKTYERSTTINKMINPSDRCRHINELFNETFVQMHILRRIKYYHLPCQKYSSNLSCFYDDLHICLCYDYEKQRLANCFDFNHNMKFDCLGQSVCENEGQCFQDTPDCPQRSMCICPKCFYGTRCQFSSSGFGLSLDAILGYHIQPHISLIQQPNIVKTSLALTIIFMVVGFINGVLALITFNNKTICEVGCGLYLLGSSITTLLTTIIFGLKFWILILHK
;
A
#
# COMPACT_ATOMS: atom_id res chain seq x y z
N PHE A 1 6.42 4.08 1.86
CA PHE A 1 5.07 4.48 1.41
C PHE A 1 4.53 3.45 0.43
N ARG A 2 3.47 2.71 0.77
CA ARG A 2 2.68 1.90 -0.18
C ARG A 2 1.26 1.75 0.34
N THR A 3 0.27 2.15 -0.46
CA THR A 3 -1.07 1.55 -0.39
C THR A 3 -0.91 0.07 -0.70
N ILE A 4 -1.29 -0.79 0.25
CA ILE A 4 -1.20 -2.25 0.07
C ILE A 4 -2.38 -2.65 -0.80
N SER A 5 -2.14 -2.70 -2.10
CA SER A 5 -2.99 -3.47 -3.01
C SER A 5 -2.92 -4.93 -2.59
N LEU A 6 -4.08 -5.53 -2.29
CA LEU A 6 -4.25 -6.97 -2.00
C LEU A 6 -3.66 -7.90 -3.09
N ILE A 7 -3.19 -7.36 -4.21
CA ILE A 7 -2.64 -8.08 -5.35
C ILE A 7 -1.13 -8.34 -5.21
N LYS A 8 -0.41 -7.67 -4.29
CA LYS A 8 1.04 -7.90 -4.10
C LYS A 8 1.31 -8.87 -2.94
N ASN A 9 1.86 -10.04 -3.27
CA ASN A 9 2.28 -11.08 -2.30
C ASN A 9 3.54 -10.72 -1.48
N SER A 10 4.10 -9.52 -1.65
CA SER A 10 5.29 -9.06 -0.93
C SER A 10 5.20 -7.59 -0.55
N LEU A 11 5.68 -7.29 0.65
CA LEU A 11 5.74 -5.95 1.23
C LEU A 11 7.21 -5.57 1.44
N THR A 12 7.57 -4.33 1.11
CA THR A 12 8.89 -3.77 1.43
C THR A 12 8.67 -2.64 2.42
N VAL A 13 9.23 -2.79 3.62
CA VAL A 13 9.20 -1.79 4.68
C VAL A 13 10.59 -1.20 4.82
N TYR A 14 10.69 0.13 4.76
CA TYR A 14 11.94 0.84 5.00
C TYR A 14 11.92 1.34 6.44
N TRP A 15 12.90 0.88 7.21
CA TRP A 15 13.03 1.23 8.61
C TRP A 15 14.44 1.73 8.89
N SER A 16 14.55 2.87 9.58
CA SER A 16 15.84 3.56 9.82
C SER A 16 16.33 3.48 11.26
N GLN A 17 15.46 3.13 12.20
CA GLN A 17 15.82 3.00 13.62
C GLN A 17 16.30 1.58 13.92
N PRO A 18 17.09 1.37 14.98
CA PRO A 18 17.41 0.02 15.44
C PRO A 18 16.16 -0.70 15.93
N PHE A 19 16.06 -2.00 15.66
CA PHE A 19 14.98 -2.85 16.14
C PHE A 19 15.52 -4.25 16.44
N HIS A 20 14.85 -4.96 17.35
CA HIS A 20 15.19 -6.34 17.70
C HIS A 20 14.10 -7.34 17.31
N LEU A 21 12.86 -6.89 17.28
CA LEU A 21 11.69 -7.74 17.07
C LEU A 21 10.77 -7.09 16.04
N VAL A 22 10.24 -7.90 15.13
CA VAL A 22 9.20 -7.47 14.19
C VAL A 22 8.04 -8.43 14.28
N PHE A 23 6.88 -7.89 14.63
CA PHE A 23 5.60 -8.58 14.56
C PHE A 23 4.78 -8.03 13.40
N ILE A 24 4.00 -8.89 12.77
CA ILE A 24 3.03 -8.52 11.75
C ILE A 24 1.65 -8.83 12.29
N GLU A 25 0.81 -7.81 12.36
CA GLU A 25 -0.61 -7.95 12.65
C GLU A 25 -1.37 -8.10 11.33
N LEU A 26 -2.12 -9.19 11.21
CA LEU A 26 -3.08 -9.42 10.12
C LEU A 26 -4.52 -9.28 10.65
N LEU A 27 -5.50 -9.52 9.77
CA LEU A 27 -6.95 -9.46 10.06
C LEU A 27 -7.29 -10.08 11.43
N ASN A 28 -8.16 -9.40 12.19
CA ASN A 28 -8.66 -9.81 13.51
C ASN A 28 -7.59 -9.93 14.61
N LYS A 29 -6.56 -9.06 14.61
CA LYS A 29 -5.50 -9.03 15.63
C LYS A 29 -4.72 -10.34 15.74
N ILE A 30 -4.53 -11.03 14.62
CA ILE A 30 -3.71 -12.23 14.59
C ILE A 30 -2.26 -11.80 14.36
N TYR A 31 -1.40 -12.10 15.33
CA TYR A 31 0.01 -11.74 15.31
C TYR A 31 0.89 -12.84 14.74
N TYR A 32 1.87 -12.44 13.94
CA TYR A 32 2.92 -13.30 13.40
C TYR A 32 4.28 -12.73 13.77
N LEU A 33 5.15 -13.58 14.29
CA LEU A 33 6.53 -13.23 14.56
C LEU A 33 7.34 -13.33 13.26
N ALA A 34 7.70 -12.18 12.70
CA ALA A 34 8.42 -12.13 11.43
C ALA A 34 9.93 -12.26 11.63
N ILE A 35 10.51 -11.44 12.51
CA ILE A 35 11.97 -11.31 12.64
C ILE A 35 12.35 -11.20 14.12
N ILE A 36 13.40 -11.94 14.50
CA ILE A 36 14.15 -11.75 15.76
C ILE A 36 15.60 -11.45 15.38
N GLN A 37 16.10 -10.28 15.75
CA GLN A 37 17.50 -9.89 15.61
C GLN A 37 18.19 -9.85 16.98
N LYS A 38 19.17 -10.74 17.17
CA LYS A 38 20.05 -10.73 18.35
C LYS A 38 21.07 -9.59 18.27
N THR A 39 21.65 -9.40 17.10
CA THR A 39 22.62 -8.35 16.79
C THR A 39 22.04 -7.47 15.69
N TYR A 40 21.99 -6.16 15.95
CA TYR A 40 21.52 -5.19 14.96
C TYR A 40 22.63 -4.93 13.93
N GLU A 41 22.31 -5.14 12.65
CA GLU A 41 23.18 -4.81 11.53
C GLU A 41 22.58 -3.66 10.73
N ARG A 42 23.35 -2.57 10.56
CA ARG A 42 22.92 -1.40 9.80
C ARG A 42 22.69 -1.77 8.33
N SER A 43 21.63 -1.21 7.74
CA SER A 43 21.33 -1.26 6.29
C SER A 43 21.21 -2.66 5.68
N THR A 44 20.68 -3.63 6.44
CA THR A 44 20.42 -4.98 5.93
C THR A 44 19.05 -5.09 5.24
N THR A 45 19.03 -5.70 4.06
CA THR A 45 17.77 -6.09 3.41
C THR A 45 17.33 -7.44 3.98
N ILE A 46 16.25 -7.46 4.73
CA ILE A 46 15.73 -8.68 5.34
C ILE A 46 14.56 -9.20 4.49
N ASN A 47 14.75 -10.38 3.90
CA ASN A 47 13.69 -11.08 3.17
C ASN A 47 13.12 -12.18 4.07
N LYS A 48 11.86 -12.06 4.47
CA LYS A 48 11.13 -13.06 5.26
C LYS A 48 9.83 -13.42 4.57
N MET A 49 9.64 -14.73 4.36
CA MET A 49 8.35 -15.31 3.99
C MET A 49 7.61 -15.69 5.28
N ILE A 50 6.36 -15.27 5.41
CA ILE A 50 5.54 -15.55 6.58
C ILE A 50 4.84 -16.89 6.41
N ASN A 51 5.14 -17.82 7.31
CA ASN A 51 4.57 -19.15 7.32
C ASN A 51 3.51 -19.29 8.43
N PRO A 52 2.59 -20.28 8.35
CA PRO A 52 1.64 -20.55 9.43
C PRO A 52 2.30 -20.86 10.77
N SER A 53 3.52 -21.40 10.77
CA SER A 53 4.33 -21.66 11.97
C SER A 53 4.83 -20.39 12.65
N ASP A 54 4.86 -19.25 11.95
CA ASP A 54 5.26 -17.95 12.52
C ASP A 54 4.11 -17.32 13.33
N ARG A 55 2.90 -17.89 13.29
CA ARG A 55 1.73 -17.38 14.02
C ARG A 55 1.94 -17.49 15.53
N CYS A 56 1.78 -16.38 16.23
CA CYS A 56 1.65 -16.37 17.68
C CYS A 56 0.25 -16.86 18.06
N ARG A 57 0.15 -17.86 18.93
CA ARG A 57 -1.14 -18.38 19.39
C ARG A 57 -1.69 -17.54 20.53
N HIS A 58 -3.01 -17.41 20.60
CA HIS A 58 -3.66 -16.79 21.75
C HIS A 58 -3.57 -17.73 22.97
N ILE A 59 -3.47 -17.18 24.18
CA ILE A 59 -3.33 -17.99 25.41
C ILE A 59 -4.49 -18.98 25.61
N ASN A 60 -5.69 -18.61 25.17
CA ASN A 60 -6.89 -19.46 25.17
C ASN A 60 -6.74 -20.73 24.31
N GLU A 61 -5.84 -20.73 23.33
CA GLU A 61 -5.54 -21.91 22.50
C GLU A 61 -4.51 -22.83 23.16
N LEU A 62 -3.81 -22.36 24.21
CA LEU A 62 -2.69 -23.04 24.84
C LEU A 62 -3.04 -23.62 26.22
N PHE A 63 -3.98 -23.00 26.93
CA PHE A 63 -4.40 -23.39 28.26
C PHE A 63 -5.90 -23.68 28.33
N ASN A 64 -6.30 -24.45 29.34
CA ASN A 64 -7.71 -24.70 29.66
C ASN A 64 -8.42 -23.41 30.12
N GLU A 65 -9.74 -23.36 29.96
CA GLU A 65 -10.55 -22.19 30.33
C GLU A 65 -10.39 -21.76 31.80
N THR A 66 -10.29 -22.73 32.71
CA THR A 66 -10.08 -22.45 34.15
C THR A 66 -8.80 -21.68 34.43
N PHE A 67 -7.76 -21.91 33.62
CA PHE A 67 -6.48 -21.21 33.74
C PHE A 67 -6.57 -19.79 33.20
N VAL A 68 -7.22 -19.61 32.04
CA VAL A 68 -7.44 -18.31 31.42
C VAL A 68 -8.22 -17.38 32.35
N GLN A 69 -9.18 -17.91 33.11
CA GLN A 69 -9.98 -17.16 34.08
C GLN A 69 -9.21 -16.75 35.35
N MET A 70 -7.99 -17.27 35.58
CA MET A 70 -7.22 -16.88 36.75
C MET A 70 -6.75 -15.42 36.65
N HIS A 71 -6.52 -14.81 37.82
CA HIS A 71 -5.92 -13.49 37.91
C HIS A 71 -4.54 -13.45 37.23
N ILE A 72 -4.24 -12.35 36.52
CA ILE A 72 -3.03 -12.19 35.68
C ILE A 72 -1.72 -12.56 36.40
N LEU A 73 -1.55 -12.12 37.66
CA LEU A 73 -0.37 -12.42 38.48
C LEU A 73 -0.16 -13.91 38.74
N ARG A 74 -1.23 -14.71 38.76
CA ARG A 74 -1.13 -16.17 38.86
C ARG A 74 -0.82 -16.78 37.51
N ARG A 75 -1.46 -16.30 36.44
CA ARG A 75 -1.24 -16.78 35.07
C ARG A 75 0.23 -16.67 34.65
N ILE A 76 0.84 -15.50 34.85
CA ILE A 76 2.24 -15.21 34.46
C ILE A 76 3.24 -16.24 35.00
N LYS A 77 3.02 -16.78 36.21
CA LYS A 77 3.92 -17.79 36.81
C LYS A 77 4.05 -19.06 35.98
N TYR A 78 3.05 -19.36 35.14
CA TYR A 78 3.01 -20.57 34.32
C TYR A 78 3.30 -20.30 32.84
N TYR A 79 3.66 -19.07 32.46
CA TYR A 79 3.89 -18.71 31.05
C TYR A 79 5.09 -19.43 30.43
N HIS A 80 5.98 -20.03 31.23
CA HIS A 80 7.02 -20.93 30.74
C HIS A 80 6.48 -22.29 30.26
N LEU A 81 5.34 -22.78 30.80
CA LEU A 81 4.82 -24.12 30.51
C LEU A 81 4.49 -24.36 29.02
N PRO A 82 3.83 -23.43 28.29
CA PRO A 82 3.56 -23.62 26.86
C PRO A 82 4.85 -23.76 26.05
N CYS A 83 5.87 -22.96 26.37
CA CYS A 83 7.17 -23.06 25.70
C CYS A 83 7.85 -24.41 25.95
N GLN A 84 7.68 -24.99 27.13
CA GLN A 84 8.23 -26.31 27.48
C GLN A 84 7.43 -27.46 26.84
N LYS A 85 6.09 -27.36 26.83
CA LYS A 85 5.19 -28.41 26.34
C LYS A 85 5.19 -28.53 24.82
N TYR A 86 5.28 -27.42 24.11
CA TYR A 86 5.19 -27.37 22.64
C TYR A 86 6.58 -27.15 21.99
N SER A 87 7.64 -27.68 22.61
CA SER A 87 9.05 -27.21 22.56
C SER A 87 9.72 -27.01 21.20
N SER A 88 9.10 -27.33 20.06
CA SER A 88 9.59 -27.00 18.72
C SER A 88 8.64 -26.14 17.87
N ASN A 89 7.34 -26.11 18.15
CA ASN A 89 6.34 -25.52 17.25
C ASN A 89 5.81 -24.15 17.69
N LEU A 90 6.11 -23.72 18.92
CA LEU A 90 5.65 -22.44 19.45
C LEU A 90 6.82 -21.46 19.54
N SER A 91 6.85 -20.44 18.69
CA SER A 91 7.84 -19.35 18.74
C SER A 91 7.40 -18.20 19.64
N CYS A 92 6.10 -17.91 19.64
CA CYS A 92 5.49 -16.83 20.40
C CYS A 92 4.02 -17.15 20.74
N PHE A 93 3.50 -16.45 21.75
CA PHE A 93 2.09 -16.44 22.10
C PHE A 93 1.73 -15.10 22.75
N TYR A 94 0.45 -14.83 22.92
CA TYR A 94 -0.01 -13.56 23.51
C TYR A 94 -1.29 -13.77 24.33
N ASP A 95 -1.51 -12.86 25.28
CA ASP A 95 -2.77 -12.72 26.02
C ASP A 95 -3.37 -11.33 25.79
N ASP A 96 -4.26 -10.86 26.67
CA ASP A 96 -4.90 -9.55 26.53
C ASP A 96 -3.97 -8.36 26.82
N LEU A 97 -2.82 -8.58 27.43
CA LEU A 97 -1.92 -7.54 27.97
C LEU A 97 -0.45 -7.70 27.55
N HIS A 98 -0.02 -8.89 27.15
CA HIS A 98 1.37 -9.23 26.91
C HIS A 98 1.53 -10.02 25.62
N ILE A 99 2.69 -9.80 24.99
CA ILE A 99 3.24 -10.72 23.99
C ILE A 99 4.45 -11.43 24.60
N CYS A 100 4.52 -12.74 24.38
CA CYS A 100 5.55 -13.62 24.92
C CYS A 100 6.33 -14.32 23.80
N LEU A 101 7.65 -14.40 23.97
CA LEU A 101 8.58 -15.11 23.11
C LEU A 101 9.11 -16.36 23.81
N CYS A 102 9.09 -17.50 23.11
CA CYS A 102 9.70 -18.74 23.59
C CYS A 102 11.15 -18.84 23.12
N TYR A 103 12.09 -18.88 24.05
CA TYR A 103 13.52 -19.00 23.76
C TYR A 103 14.14 -20.13 24.58
N ASP A 104 15.22 -20.71 24.05
CA ASP A 104 15.96 -21.77 24.72
C ASP A 104 17.01 -21.15 25.65
N TYR A 105 16.97 -21.58 26.92
CA TYR A 105 17.95 -21.22 27.93
C TYR A 105 18.45 -22.49 28.62
N GLU A 106 19.73 -22.79 28.42
CA GLU A 106 20.35 -24.04 28.86
C GLU A 106 19.57 -25.29 28.41
N LYS A 107 18.90 -25.99 29.34
CA LYS A 107 18.11 -27.21 29.09
C LYS A 107 16.60 -26.97 29.15
N GLN A 108 16.16 -25.71 29.27
CA GLN A 108 14.75 -25.37 29.41
C GLN A 108 14.35 -24.31 28.41
N ARG A 109 13.15 -24.45 27.87
CA ARG A 109 12.56 -23.44 26.99
C ARG A 109 11.69 -22.51 27.83
N LEU A 110 12.02 -21.24 27.87
CA LEU A 110 11.39 -20.24 28.73
C LEU A 110 10.59 -19.24 27.90
N ALA A 111 9.55 -18.67 28.48
CA ALA A 111 8.87 -17.50 27.94
C ALA A 111 9.52 -16.21 28.46
N ASN A 112 9.74 -15.24 27.57
CA ASN A 112 10.00 -13.85 27.91
C ASN A 112 8.83 -13.01 27.44
N CYS A 113 8.15 -12.34 28.37
CA CYS A 113 6.92 -11.61 28.10
C CYS A 113 7.11 -10.12 28.37
N PHE A 114 6.50 -9.29 27.53
CA PHE A 114 6.51 -7.85 27.67
C PHE A 114 5.11 -7.28 27.44
N ASP A 115 4.84 -6.16 28.10
CA ASP A 115 3.56 -5.45 27.97
C ASP A 115 3.33 -5.03 26.53
N PHE A 116 2.11 -5.27 26.04
CA PHE A 116 1.72 -4.93 24.69
C PHE A 116 0.28 -4.44 24.67
N ASN A 117 0.08 -3.20 24.24
CA ASN A 117 -1.25 -2.63 24.11
C ASN A 117 -1.87 -3.01 22.76
N HIS A 118 -2.64 -4.10 22.75
CA HIS A 118 -3.39 -4.59 21.58
C HIS A 118 -4.46 -3.62 21.05
N ASN A 119 -4.76 -2.55 21.79
CA ASN A 119 -5.72 -1.51 21.42
C ASN A 119 -5.03 -0.18 21.12
N MET A 120 -3.70 -0.17 21.02
CA MET A 120 -2.96 1.05 20.70
C MET A 120 -3.43 1.58 19.35
N LYS A 121 -3.98 2.80 19.37
CA LYS A 121 -4.30 3.56 18.17
C LYS A 121 -3.34 4.72 18.09
N PHE A 122 -2.76 4.91 16.92
CA PHE A 122 -2.06 6.13 16.59
C PHE A 122 -3.08 7.09 15.99
N ASP A 123 -3.32 8.21 16.66
CA ASP A 123 -4.18 9.30 16.15
C ASP A 123 -3.36 10.47 15.63
N CYS A 124 -2.03 10.32 15.62
CA CYS A 124 -1.08 11.35 15.23
C CYS A 124 -1.30 12.67 15.99
N LEU A 125 -1.61 12.56 17.29
CA LEU A 125 -1.87 13.69 18.21
C LEU A 125 -3.03 14.58 17.72
N GLY A 126 -3.99 14.00 17.00
CA GLY A 126 -5.10 14.73 16.37
C GLY A 126 -4.70 15.54 15.14
N GLN A 127 -3.43 15.56 14.76
CA GLN A 127 -2.91 16.18 13.54
C GLN A 127 -2.66 15.13 12.45
N SER A 128 -3.67 14.30 12.20
CA SER A 128 -3.59 13.31 11.12
C SER A 128 -3.34 14.01 9.79
N VAL A 129 -2.22 13.67 9.15
CA VAL A 129 -1.89 14.09 7.79
C VAL A 129 -2.76 13.35 6.76
N CYS A 130 -3.43 12.27 7.18
CA CYS A 130 -4.28 11.42 6.36
C CYS A 130 -5.66 12.04 6.16
N GLU A 131 -6.03 12.20 4.89
CA GLU A 131 -7.33 12.72 4.45
C GLU A 131 -8.35 11.57 4.32
N ASN A 132 -9.63 11.91 4.11
CA ASN A 132 -10.72 10.97 3.83
C ASN A 132 -10.82 9.81 4.84
N GLU A 133 -10.73 10.13 6.14
CA GLU A 133 -10.81 9.13 7.23
C GLU A 133 -9.71 8.06 7.16
N GLY A 134 -8.57 8.37 6.55
CA GLY A 134 -7.39 7.53 6.56
C GLY A 134 -6.85 7.33 7.99
N GLN A 135 -6.56 6.07 8.34
CA GLN A 135 -5.97 5.76 9.64
C GLN A 135 -4.48 6.12 9.63
N CYS A 136 -4.05 6.97 10.56
CA CYS A 136 -2.68 7.41 10.70
C CYS A 136 -1.88 6.42 11.58
N PHE A 137 -0.64 6.18 11.19
CA PHE A 137 0.37 5.44 11.97
C PHE A 137 1.61 6.30 12.04
N GLN A 138 2.30 6.30 13.17
CA GLN A 138 3.52 7.09 13.36
C GLN A 138 4.65 6.22 13.92
N ASP A 139 5.88 6.66 13.73
CA ASP A 139 7.08 5.97 14.19
C ASP A 139 7.25 6.02 15.71
N THR A 140 7.00 7.18 16.33
CA THR A 140 7.07 7.33 17.79
C THR A 140 5.84 8.06 18.34
N PRO A 141 5.39 7.72 19.56
CA PRO A 141 4.33 8.49 20.24
C PRO A 141 4.77 9.92 20.53
N ASP A 142 6.02 10.10 20.95
CA ASP A 142 6.62 11.40 21.23
C ASP A 142 7.40 11.90 20.00
N CYS A 143 7.03 13.08 19.48
CA CYS A 143 7.66 13.76 18.34
C CYS A 143 7.83 12.88 17.08
N PRO A 144 6.72 12.47 16.43
CA PRO A 144 6.77 11.61 15.25
C PRO A 144 7.48 12.31 14.09
N GLN A 145 8.46 11.65 13.48
CA GLN A 145 9.16 12.17 12.29
C GLN A 145 8.57 11.61 11.00
N ARG A 146 7.89 10.46 11.07
CA ARG A 146 7.31 9.80 9.91
C ARG A 146 5.92 9.30 10.23
N SER A 147 4.97 9.61 9.35
CA SER A 147 3.62 9.07 9.40
C SER A 147 3.28 8.27 8.15
N MET A 148 2.42 7.27 8.33
CA MET A 148 1.90 6.41 7.28
C MET A 148 0.38 6.39 7.36
N CYS A 149 -0.27 6.53 6.22
CA CYS A 149 -1.72 6.46 6.10
C CYS A 149 -2.17 5.10 5.59
N ILE A 150 -3.12 4.48 6.28
CA ILE A 150 -3.91 3.36 5.78
C ILE A 150 -5.23 3.92 5.26
N CYS A 151 -5.42 3.83 3.94
CA CYS A 151 -6.58 4.40 3.29
C CYS A 151 -7.80 3.48 3.37
N PRO A 152 -9.00 4.04 3.58
CA PRO A 152 -10.22 3.28 3.48
C PRO A 152 -10.45 2.81 2.04
N LYS A 153 -11.40 1.88 1.88
CA LYS A 153 -11.79 1.37 0.56
C LYS A 153 -12.15 2.55 -0.35
N CYS A 154 -11.75 2.45 -1.61
CA CYS A 154 -11.95 3.48 -2.61
C CYS A 154 -11.13 4.77 -2.41
N PHE A 155 -10.17 4.82 -1.49
CA PHE A 155 -9.25 5.95 -1.37
C PHE A 155 -7.80 5.50 -1.56
N TYR A 156 -6.97 6.37 -2.13
CA TYR A 156 -5.57 6.08 -2.42
C TYR A 156 -4.71 7.34 -2.47
N GLY A 157 -3.39 7.15 -2.56
CA GLY A 157 -2.39 8.21 -2.47
C GLY A 157 -1.65 8.18 -1.14
N THR A 158 -0.62 9.02 -1.01
CA THR A 158 0.25 9.09 0.18
C THR A 158 -0.49 9.55 1.44
N ARG A 159 -1.54 10.35 1.27
CA ARG A 159 -2.39 10.91 2.31
C ARG A 159 -3.84 10.45 2.17
N CYS A 160 -4.11 9.42 1.36
CA CYS A 160 -5.48 9.01 1.01
C CYS A 160 -6.31 10.11 0.34
N GLN A 161 -5.65 11.08 -0.30
CA GLN A 161 -6.25 12.29 -0.86
C GLN A 161 -7.11 12.03 -2.11
N PHE A 162 -6.91 10.91 -2.79
CA PHE A 162 -7.64 10.59 -4.02
C PHE A 162 -8.77 9.60 -3.73
N SER A 163 -9.97 9.91 -4.21
CA SER A 163 -11.14 9.04 -4.11
C SER A 163 -11.43 8.37 -5.44
N SER A 164 -11.87 7.12 -5.39
CA SER A 164 -12.39 6.35 -6.52
C SER A 164 -13.93 6.35 -6.61
N SER A 165 -14.64 6.97 -5.65
CA SER A 165 -16.11 6.93 -5.58
C SER A 165 -16.82 7.98 -6.44
N GLY A 166 -16.09 8.91 -7.07
CA GLY A 166 -16.65 9.98 -7.91
C GLY A 166 -16.18 9.95 -9.37
N PHE A 167 -15.47 8.91 -9.81
CA PHE A 167 -14.90 8.91 -11.15
C PHE A 167 -15.97 8.60 -12.22
N GLY A 168 -16.44 9.64 -12.89
CA GLY A 168 -16.79 9.51 -14.30
C GLY A 168 -15.62 8.85 -15.04
N LEU A 169 -15.93 7.99 -16.03
CA LEU A 169 -15.04 7.19 -16.89
C LEU A 169 -13.91 8.02 -17.54
N SER A 170 -13.00 8.52 -16.72
CA SER A 170 -11.88 9.36 -17.11
C SER A 170 -10.61 8.54 -17.04
N LEU A 171 -9.76 8.73 -18.03
CA LEU A 171 -8.54 7.95 -18.18
C LEU A 171 -7.61 8.11 -16.97
N ASP A 172 -7.58 9.30 -16.36
CA ASP A 172 -6.78 9.63 -15.18
C ASP A 172 -7.15 8.80 -13.95
N ALA A 173 -8.43 8.45 -13.81
CA ALA A 173 -8.94 7.61 -12.74
C ALA A 173 -8.47 6.17 -12.86
N ILE A 174 -8.66 5.61 -14.06
CA ILE A 174 -8.44 4.20 -14.36
C ILE A 174 -6.94 3.93 -14.38
N LEU A 175 -6.16 4.75 -15.10
CA LEU A 175 -4.71 4.59 -15.14
C LEU A 175 -4.04 5.05 -13.86
N GLY A 176 -4.56 6.09 -13.21
CA GLY A 176 -3.89 6.72 -12.07
C GLY A 176 -3.64 5.76 -10.91
N TYR A 177 -4.52 4.79 -10.68
CA TYR A 177 -4.31 3.76 -9.65
C TYR A 177 -3.23 2.74 -10.04
N HIS A 178 -3.01 2.52 -11.33
CA HIS A 178 -2.08 1.52 -11.85
C HIS A 178 -0.67 2.07 -12.13
N ILE A 179 -0.51 3.39 -12.31
CA ILE A 179 0.79 4.04 -12.52
C ILE A 179 1.61 3.99 -11.21
N GLN A 180 2.82 3.44 -11.28
CA GLN A 180 3.76 3.37 -10.15
C GLN A 180 4.89 4.37 -10.32
N PRO A 181 5.01 5.42 -9.48
CA PRO A 181 5.86 6.59 -9.74
C PRO A 181 7.37 6.30 -9.72
N HIS A 182 7.80 5.27 -9.01
CA HIS A 182 9.23 4.95 -8.81
C HIS A 182 9.76 3.84 -9.72
N ILE A 183 9.07 3.57 -10.82
CA ILE A 183 9.39 2.47 -11.72
C ILE A 183 9.45 3.02 -13.15
N SER A 184 10.49 2.64 -13.90
CA SER A 184 10.64 3.05 -15.30
C SER A 184 9.45 2.60 -16.15
N LEU A 185 9.14 3.33 -17.23
CA LEU A 185 8.00 3.04 -18.13
C LEU A 185 7.98 1.59 -18.64
N ILE A 186 9.16 0.98 -18.78
CA ILE A 186 9.34 -0.41 -19.23
C ILE A 186 8.90 -1.44 -18.18
N GLN A 187 8.96 -1.09 -16.89
CA GLN A 187 8.60 -1.97 -15.78
C GLN A 187 7.20 -1.68 -15.20
N GLN A 188 6.47 -0.70 -15.76
CA GLN A 188 5.07 -0.43 -15.43
C GLN A 188 4.17 -1.65 -15.71
N PRO A 189 3.02 -1.78 -15.03
CA PRO A 189 2.10 -2.88 -15.27
C PRO A 189 1.52 -2.86 -16.69
N ASN A 190 1.13 -4.04 -17.18
CA ASN A 190 0.67 -4.23 -18.56
C ASN A 190 -0.48 -3.28 -18.96
N ILE A 191 -1.37 -2.94 -18.02
CA ILE A 191 -2.49 -2.00 -18.24
C ILE A 191 -1.99 -0.61 -18.66
N VAL A 192 -0.90 -0.12 -18.06
CA VAL A 192 -0.31 1.19 -18.39
C VAL A 192 0.40 1.14 -19.75
N LYS A 193 1.06 0.02 -20.06
CA LYS A 193 1.72 -0.17 -21.36
C LYS A 193 0.74 -0.23 -22.52
N THR A 194 -0.34 -1.00 -22.37
CA THR A 194 -1.37 -1.14 -23.43
C THR A 194 -2.10 0.17 -23.67
N SER A 195 -2.46 0.88 -22.61
CA SER A 195 -3.07 2.21 -22.72
C SER A 195 -2.13 3.23 -23.37
N LEU A 196 -0.84 3.24 -23.00
CA LEU A 196 0.17 4.08 -23.67
C LEU A 196 0.27 3.76 -25.17
N ALA A 197 0.34 2.49 -25.55
CA ALA A 197 0.35 2.10 -26.96
C ALA A 197 -0.91 2.57 -27.72
N LEU A 198 -2.09 2.38 -27.13
CA LEU A 198 -3.36 2.82 -27.72
C LEU A 198 -3.42 4.34 -27.87
N THR A 199 -2.99 5.11 -26.86
CA THR A 199 -2.96 6.59 -26.95
C THR A 199 -2.01 7.09 -28.03
N ILE A 200 -0.84 6.46 -28.22
CA ILE A 200 0.09 6.81 -29.30
C ILE A 200 -0.57 6.56 -30.67
N ILE A 201 -1.25 5.42 -30.84
CA ILE A 201 -1.97 5.10 -32.09
C ILE A 201 -3.06 6.14 -32.37
N PHE A 202 -3.89 6.47 -31.38
CA PHE A 202 -4.94 7.49 -31.53
C PHE A 202 -4.38 8.88 -31.87
N MET A 203 -3.26 9.26 -31.27
CA MET A 203 -2.59 10.52 -31.55
C MET A 203 -2.06 10.58 -32.98
N VAL A 204 -1.38 9.52 -33.45
CA VAL A 204 -0.82 9.48 -34.81
C VAL A 204 -1.93 9.50 -35.85
N VAL A 205 -2.97 8.66 -35.71
CA VAL A 205 -4.09 8.63 -36.65
C VAL A 205 -4.87 9.94 -36.62
N GLY A 206 -5.13 10.49 -35.44
CA GLY A 206 -5.82 11.77 -35.27
C GLY A 206 -5.07 12.94 -35.90
N PHE A 207 -3.74 12.98 -35.74
CA PHE A 207 -2.91 14.02 -36.32
C PHE A 207 -2.86 13.94 -37.85
N ILE A 208 -2.68 12.74 -38.43
CA ILE A 208 -2.68 12.54 -39.88
C ILE A 208 -4.03 12.98 -40.48
N ASN A 209 -5.15 12.55 -39.89
CA ASN A 209 -6.48 12.93 -40.34
C ASN A 209 -6.73 14.44 -40.21
N GLY A 210 -6.31 15.06 -39.10
CA GLY A 210 -6.45 16.50 -38.87
C GLY A 210 -5.68 17.32 -39.91
N VAL A 211 -4.43 16.95 -40.21
CA VAL A 211 -3.60 17.62 -41.22
C VAL A 211 -4.18 17.45 -42.63
N LEU A 212 -4.60 16.23 -43.01
CA LEU A 212 -5.23 15.98 -44.30
C LEU A 212 -6.52 16.79 -44.48
N ALA A 213 -7.37 16.84 -43.45
CA ALA A 213 -8.60 17.63 -43.43
C ALA A 213 -8.30 19.14 -43.54
N LEU A 214 -7.28 19.63 -42.84
CA LEU A 214 -6.87 21.04 -42.92
C LEU A 214 -6.44 21.39 -44.36
N ILE A 215 -5.62 20.54 -44.99
CA ILE A 215 -5.17 20.77 -46.37
C ILE A 215 -6.35 20.76 -47.35
N THR A 216 -7.28 19.81 -47.20
CA THR A 216 -8.44 19.70 -48.12
C THR A 216 -9.39 20.88 -47.99
N PHE A 217 -9.73 21.29 -46.77
CA PHE A 217 -10.71 22.35 -46.54
C PHE A 217 -10.15 23.77 -46.63
N ASN A 218 -8.83 23.94 -46.69
CA ASN A 218 -8.18 25.23 -46.94
C ASN A 218 -8.23 25.66 -48.42
N ASN A 219 -8.89 24.89 -49.29
CA ASN A 219 -9.07 25.25 -50.69
C ASN A 219 -10.11 26.37 -50.84
N LYS A 220 -9.77 27.42 -51.60
CA LYS A 220 -10.61 28.61 -51.82
C LYS A 220 -11.98 28.26 -52.40
N THR A 221 -12.05 27.29 -53.32
CA THR A 221 -13.32 26.88 -53.97
C THR A 221 -14.31 26.25 -52.99
N ILE A 222 -13.81 25.60 -51.93
CA ILE A 222 -14.64 24.91 -50.94
C ILE A 222 -15.12 25.89 -49.87
N CYS A 223 -14.33 26.92 -49.57
CA CYS A 223 -14.67 27.98 -48.61
C CYS A 223 -15.68 29.01 -49.12
N GLU A 224 -16.10 28.95 -50.39
CA GLU A 224 -17.14 29.83 -50.95
C GLU A 224 -18.52 29.54 -50.35
N VAL A 225 -18.75 28.33 -49.87
CA VAL A 225 -20.00 27.90 -49.22
C VAL A 225 -19.80 27.84 -47.71
N GLY A 226 -20.78 28.30 -46.92
CA GLY A 226 -20.70 28.30 -45.45
C GLY A 226 -20.37 26.94 -44.81
N CYS A 227 -20.68 25.83 -45.50
CA CYS A 227 -20.30 24.48 -45.11
C CYS A 227 -18.77 24.27 -45.10
N GLY A 228 -18.02 24.85 -46.05
CA GLY A 228 -16.57 24.75 -46.10
C GLY A 228 -15.87 25.44 -44.93
N LEU A 229 -16.35 26.64 -44.56
CA LEU A 229 -15.88 27.35 -43.36
C LEU A 229 -16.15 26.56 -42.07
N TYR A 230 -17.31 25.90 -41.98
CA TYR A 230 -17.63 25.02 -40.85
C TYR A 230 -16.66 23.82 -40.77
N LEU A 231 -16.40 23.15 -41.89
CA LEU A 231 -15.49 22.00 -41.95
C LEU A 231 -14.04 22.39 -41.64
N LEU A 232 -13.60 23.57 -42.07
CA LEU A 232 -12.30 24.13 -41.71
C LEU A 232 -12.20 24.48 -40.21
N GLY A 233 -13.24 25.08 -39.63
CA GLY A 233 -13.31 25.29 -38.18
C GLY A 233 -13.27 23.96 -37.42
N SER A 234 -14.01 22.96 -37.89
CA SER A 234 -14.02 21.61 -37.31
C SER A 234 -12.64 20.95 -37.37
N SER A 235 -11.92 21.03 -38.49
CA SER A 235 -10.56 20.45 -38.61
C SER A 235 -9.54 21.11 -37.67
N ILE A 236 -9.65 22.43 -37.44
CA ILE A 236 -8.83 23.13 -36.44
C ILE A 236 -9.16 22.63 -35.02
N THR A 237 -10.45 22.49 -34.69
CA THR A 237 -10.85 21.99 -33.35
C THR A 237 -10.44 20.54 -33.12
N THR A 238 -10.49 19.67 -34.12
CA THR A 238 -10.03 18.28 -34.00
C THR A 238 -8.51 18.19 -33.82
N LEU A 239 -7.74 19.04 -34.51
CA LEU A 239 -6.30 19.14 -34.30
C LEU A 239 -5.97 19.63 -32.87
N LEU A 240 -6.66 20.67 -32.39
CA LEU A 240 -6.46 21.19 -31.03
C LEU A 240 -6.83 20.17 -29.95
N THR A 241 -7.96 19.48 -30.09
CA THR A 241 -8.41 18.47 -29.13
C THR A 241 -7.48 17.27 -29.06
N THR A 242 -6.95 16.80 -30.19
CA THR A 242 -5.94 15.72 -30.19
C THR A 242 -4.66 16.16 -29.48
N ILE A 243 -4.16 17.37 -29.73
CA ILE A 243 -2.99 17.92 -29.02
C ILE A 243 -3.23 18.00 -27.51
N ILE A 244 -4.38 18.54 -27.08
CA ILE A 244 -4.75 18.65 -25.65
C ILE A 244 -4.82 17.28 -24.99
N PHE A 245 -5.43 16.29 -25.65
CA PHE A 245 -5.52 14.92 -25.14
C PHE A 245 -4.13 14.30 -24.93
N GLY A 246 -3.23 14.45 -25.91
CA GLY A 246 -1.85 13.97 -25.81
C GLY A 246 -1.09 14.64 -24.67
N LEU A 247 -1.15 15.97 -24.56
CA LEU A 247 -0.52 16.71 -23.47
C LEU A 247 -1.00 16.26 -22.10
N LYS A 248 -2.32 16.08 -21.94
CA LYS A 248 -2.92 15.62 -20.67
C LYS A 248 -2.38 14.25 -20.27
N PHE A 249 -2.26 13.32 -21.21
CA PHE A 249 -1.72 11.99 -20.96
C PHE A 249 -0.22 12.03 -20.58
N TRP A 250 0.57 12.87 -21.24
CA TRP A 250 1.97 13.08 -20.87
C TRP A 250 2.13 13.68 -19.46
N ILE A 251 1.29 14.66 -19.09
CA ILE A 251 1.28 15.23 -17.74
C ILE A 251 0.94 14.15 -16.70
N LEU A 252 -0.04 13.28 -16.98
CA LEU A 252 -0.43 12.18 -16.08
C LEU A 252 0.74 11.23 -15.78
N ILE A 253 1.59 10.97 -16.78
CA ILE A 253 2.75 10.08 -16.64
C ILE A 253 3.93 10.79 -15.96
N LEU A 254 4.17 12.07 -16.26
CA LEU A 254 5.32 12.81 -15.73
C LEU A 254 5.12 13.28 -14.28
N HIS A 255 3.88 13.63 -13.91
CA HIS A 255 3.57 14.20 -12.60
C HIS A 255 3.24 13.13 -11.53
N LYS A 256 3.12 11.86 -11.91
CA LYS A 256 3.03 10.74 -10.97
C LYS A 256 4.36 10.01 -10.91
#